data_AF-A0A2E7LNR2-F1
#
_entry.id   AF-A0A2E7LNR2-F1
#
_cell.length_a   1.000
_cell.length_b   1.000
_cell.length_c   1.000
_cell.angle_alpha   90.00
_cell.angle_beta   90.00
_cell.angle_gamma   90.00
#
_symmetry.space_group_name_H-M   'P 1'
#
loop_
_entity.id
_entity.type
_entity.pdbx_description
1 polymer ?
#
loop_
_entity_poly.entity_id
_entity_poly.type
_entity_poly.pdbx_seq_one_letter_code
_entity_poly.pdbx_strand_id
1 'polypeptide(L)'
;MTVLFPHWESLFILHLTHIYIFMFSIFNSHNLFNQIRIPNMVNPFSDQKKFMKACDQTAENIMNAEQYDLYRKLIAEEVGELEDAVKNNDQVEQLDALIDILVVTIGAIHSMGADAEGAWNEVLQTNLAKIDPQTGKVTKRDDGKVLKPEGWKAPKLKPFLSEFK
;
A
#
# COMPACT_ATOMS: atom_id res chain seq x y z
N MET A 1 23.19 30.36 -63.93
CA MET A 1 21.71 30.40 -63.91
C MET A 1 21.30 30.17 -62.47
N THR A 2 21.03 31.25 -61.73
CA THR A 2 20.73 31.20 -60.29
C THR A 2 19.23 31.00 -60.13
N VAL A 3 18.80 29.85 -59.59
CA VAL A 3 17.38 29.56 -59.35
C VAL A 3 16.98 30.33 -58.10
N LEU A 4 16.16 31.39 -58.26
CA LEU A 4 15.50 32.09 -57.16
C LEU A 4 14.29 31.25 -56.73
N PHE A 5 14.35 30.68 -55.52
CA PHE A 5 13.18 30.05 -54.90
C PHE A 5 12.16 31.13 -54.52
N PRO A 6 10.86 30.91 -54.75
CA PRO A 6 9.87 31.95 -54.56
C PRO A 6 9.50 32.15 -53.08
N HIS A 7 9.33 33.42 -52.68
CA HIS A 7 9.14 33.89 -51.29
C HIS A 7 7.93 33.29 -50.55
N TRP A 8 6.95 32.73 -51.27
CA TRP A 8 5.75 32.14 -50.69
C TRP A 8 6.00 30.76 -50.04
N GLU A 9 7.04 30.03 -50.44
CA GLU A 9 7.40 28.75 -49.79
C GLU A 9 7.89 28.97 -48.35
N SER A 10 8.60 30.07 -48.09
CA SER A 10 9.12 30.41 -46.76
C SER A 10 7.99 30.76 -45.77
N LEU A 11 6.96 31.46 -46.23
CA LEU A 11 5.80 31.82 -45.40
C LEU A 11 4.93 30.60 -45.07
N PHE A 12 4.82 29.65 -46.00
CA PHE A 12 4.10 28.39 -45.77
C PHE A 12 4.81 27.50 -44.74
N ILE A 13 6.14 27.39 -44.82
CA ILE A 13 6.96 26.65 -43.84
C ILE A 13 6.89 27.32 -42.44
N LEU A 14 6.88 28.65 -42.37
CA LEU A 14 6.76 29.37 -41.10
C LEU A 14 5.39 29.12 -40.44
N HIS A 15 4.32 29.06 -41.22
CA HIS A 15 2.99 28.80 -40.66
C HIS A 15 2.83 27.36 -40.16
N LEU A 16 3.39 26.38 -40.89
CA LEU A 16 3.36 24.97 -40.49
C LEU A 16 4.18 24.71 -39.22
N THR A 17 5.32 25.38 -39.06
CA THR A 17 6.16 25.27 -37.85
C THR A 17 5.47 25.84 -36.62
N HIS A 18 4.74 26.96 -36.73
CA HIS A 18 3.96 27.51 -35.60
C HIS A 18 2.80 26.59 -35.19
N ILE A 19 2.11 25.99 -36.16
CA ILE A 19 1.05 25.00 -35.88
C ILE A 19 1.66 23.77 -35.19
N TYR A 20 2.81 23.28 -35.65
CA TYR A 20 3.48 22.14 -35.04
C TYR A 20 3.94 22.42 -33.61
N ILE A 21 4.53 23.60 -33.34
CA ILE A 21 4.95 24.00 -31.99
C ILE A 21 3.73 24.13 -31.06
N PHE A 22 2.62 24.70 -31.54
CA PHE A 22 1.39 24.83 -30.76
C PHE A 22 0.77 23.46 -30.44
N MET A 23 0.67 22.57 -31.42
CA MET A 23 0.17 21.21 -31.22
C MET A 23 1.10 20.37 -30.33
N PHE A 24 2.42 20.53 -30.46
CA PHE A 24 3.41 19.88 -29.59
C PHE A 24 3.33 20.38 -28.14
N SER A 25 3.07 21.68 -27.94
CA SER A 25 2.86 22.26 -26.62
C SER A 25 1.57 21.77 -25.95
N ILE A 26 0.48 21.65 -26.71
CA ILE A 26 -0.79 21.04 -26.23
C ILE A 26 -0.60 19.56 -25.90
N PHE A 27 0.06 18.80 -26.78
CA PHE A 27 0.35 17.39 -26.56
C PHE A 27 1.23 17.17 -25.31
N ASN A 28 2.26 18.00 -25.11
CA ASN A 28 3.07 17.94 -23.89
C ASN A 28 2.30 18.39 -22.65
N SER A 29 1.41 19.37 -22.74
CA SER A 29 0.59 19.82 -21.60
C SER A 29 -0.38 18.73 -21.13
N HIS A 30 -0.96 17.95 -22.05
CA HIS A 30 -1.76 16.76 -21.71
C HIS A 30 -0.92 15.62 -21.13
N ASN A 31 0.32 15.43 -21.58
CA ASN A 31 1.25 14.46 -21.00
C ASN A 31 1.75 14.87 -19.61
N LEU A 32 1.96 16.16 -19.35
CA LEU A 32 2.30 16.70 -18.03
C LEU A 32 1.13 16.54 -17.03
N PHE A 33 -0.11 16.75 -17.47
CA PHE A 33 -1.29 16.50 -16.63
C PHE A 33 -1.44 15.01 -16.25
N ASN A 34 -1.05 14.09 -17.14
CA ASN A 34 -1.02 12.65 -16.85
C ASN A 34 0.20 12.22 -16.01
N GLN A 35 1.25 13.02 -15.92
CA GLN A 35 2.43 12.78 -15.07
C GLN A 35 2.24 13.24 -13.63
N ILE A 36 1.26 14.12 -13.35
CA ILE A 36 0.80 14.40 -11.99
C ILE A 36 -0.29 13.39 -11.62
N ARG A 37 0.01 12.09 -11.73
CA ARG A 37 -0.72 11.13 -10.89
C ARG A 37 -0.19 11.33 -9.49
N ILE A 38 -0.99 11.93 -8.61
CA ILE A 38 -0.81 11.68 -7.18
C ILE A 38 -0.82 10.15 -7.05
N PRO A 39 0.26 9.52 -6.56
CA PRO A 39 0.27 8.08 -6.38
C PRO A 39 -0.97 7.73 -5.57
N ASN A 40 -1.81 6.86 -6.10
CA ASN A 40 -2.97 6.37 -5.37
C ASN A 40 -2.38 5.71 -4.12
N MET A 41 -2.53 6.34 -2.96
CA MET A 41 -1.93 5.81 -1.73
C MET A 41 -2.71 4.56 -1.36
N VAL A 42 -2.10 3.40 -1.58
CA VAL A 42 -2.69 2.10 -1.23
C VAL A 42 -2.79 2.04 0.29
N ASN A 43 -3.99 1.76 0.80
CA ASN A 43 -4.23 1.54 2.21
C ASN A 43 -4.93 0.18 2.35
N PRO A 44 -4.18 -0.89 2.68
CA PRO A 44 -4.71 -2.24 2.70
C PRO A 44 -5.85 -2.42 3.71
N PHE A 45 -5.89 -1.60 4.77
CA PHE A 45 -6.99 -1.60 5.74
C PHE A 45 -8.29 -1.10 5.11
N SER A 46 -8.22 -0.01 4.33
CA SER A 46 -9.38 0.54 3.62
C SER A 46 -9.81 -0.32 2.42
N ASP A 47 -8.85 -0.90 1.71
CA ASP A 47 -9.09 -1.76 0.56
C ASP A 47 -9.78 -3.05 1.01
N GLN A 48 -9.31 -3.67 2.09
CA GLN A 48 -9.95 -4.85 2.65
C GLN A 48 -11.34 -4.53 3.21
N LYS A 49 -11.51 -3.39 3.90
CA LYS A 49 -12.84 -2.94 4.34
C LYS A 49 -13.82 -2.82 3.16
N LYS A 50 -13.38 -2.30 2.02
CA LYS A 50 -14.19 -2.21 0.80
C LYS A 50 -14.56 -3.59 0.25
N PHE A 51 -13.61 -4.51 0.20
CA PHE A 51 -13.85 -5.87 -0.28
C PHE A 51 -14.83 -6.64 0.64
N MET A 52 -14.63 -6.59 1.95
CA MET A 52 -15.53 -7.19 2.93
C MET A 52 -16.97 -6.69 2.76
N LYS A 53 -17.17 -5.38 2.57
CA LYS A 53 -18.51 -4.82 2.28
C LYS A 53 -19.11 -5.38 0.99
N ALA A 54 -18.30 -5.63 -0.04
CA ALA A 54 -18.76 -6.26 -1.27
C ALA A 54 -19.13 -7.75 -1.08
N CYS A 55 -18.61 -8.39 -0.02
CA CYS A 55 -18.96 -9.73 0.43
C CYS A 55 -20.10 -9.75 1.46
N ASP A 56 -20.84 -8.64 1.63
CA ASP A 56 -21.90 -8.48 2.64
C ASP A 56 -21.43 -8.72 4.10
N GLN A 57 -20.15 -8.52 4.37
CA GLN A 57 -19.55 -8.70 5.70
C GLN A 57 -19.57 -7.42 6.53
N THR A 58 -19.51 -7.59 7.85
CA THR A 58 -19.35 -6.49 8.80
C THR A 58 -17.90 -5.99 8.73
N ALA A 59 -17.69 -4.71 8.41
CA ALA A 59 -16.34 -4.15 8.27
C ALA A 59 -16.17 -2.77 8.94
N GLU A 60 -17.11 -2.39 9.80
CA GLU A 60 -17.00 -1.20 10.64
C GLU A 60 -16.59 -1.59 12.06
N ASN A 61 -16.47 -0.60 12.94
CA ASN A 61 -16.00 -0.78 14.33
C ASN A 61 -17.06 -1.46 15.22
N ILE A 62 -17.58 -2.61 14.78
CA ILE A 62 -18.59 -3.44 15.40
C ILE A 62 -18.06 -4.87 15.41
N MET A 63 -17.99 -5.49 16.60
CA MET A 63 -17.57 -6.87 16.77
C MET A 63 -18.57 -7.82 16.09
N ASN A 64 -18.06 -8.69 15.22
CA ASN A 64 -18.78 -9.83 14.65
C ASN A 64 -18.02 -11.12 15.00
N ALA A 65 -18.48 -11.83 16.03
CA ALA A 65 -17.77 -13.00 16.57
C ALA A 65 -17.69 -14.17 15.58
N GLU A 66 -18.77 -14.44 14.85
CA GLU A 66 -18.80 -15.53 13.86
C GLU A 66 -17.85 -15.25 12.70
N GLN A 67 -17.84 -14.01 12.21
CA GLN A 67 -16.92 -13.57 11.16
C GLN A 67 -15.47 -13.54 11.65
N TYR A 68 -15.23 -13.13 12.90
CA TYR A 68 -13.89 -13.16 13.50
C TYR A 68 -13.36 -14.60 13.60
N ASP A 69 -14.20 -15.55 14.04
CA ASP A 69 -13.83 -16.97 14.09
C ASP A 69 -13.64 -17.57 12.69
N LEU A 70 -14.39 -17.12 11.68
CA LEU A 70 -14.13 -17.45 10.28
C LEU A 70 -12.73 -16.99 9.86
N TYR A 71 -12.39 -15.72 10.04
CA TYR A 71 -11.07 -15.21 9.63
C TYR A 71 -9.92 -15.85 10.40
N ARG A 72 -10.11 -16.24 11.66
CA ARG A 72 -9.11 -17.03 12.40
C ARG A 72 -8.84 -18.40 11.78
N LYS A 73 -9.85 -19.04 11.19
CA LYS A 73 -9.68 -20.30 10.45
C LYS A 73 -8.95 -20.05 9.14
N LEU A 74 -9.34 -19.00 8.39
CA LEU A 74 -8.65 -18.61 7.16
C LEU A 74 -7.17 -18.31 7.41
N ILE A 75 -6.81 -17.58 8.48
CA ILE A 75 -5.39 -17.38 8.85
C ILE A 75 -4.64 -18.71 9.01
N ALA A 76 -5.25 -19.72 9.63
CA ALA A 76 -4.60 -21.02 9.80
C ALA A 76 -4.47 -21.78 8.46
N GLU A 77 -5.43 -21.59 7.55
CA GLU A 77 -5.41 -22.13 6.18
C GLU A 77 -4.26 -21.51 5.38
N GLU A 78 -4.17 -20.17 5.28
CA GLU A 78 -3.11 -19.48 4.51
C GLU A 78 -1.70 -19.77 5.04
N VAL A 79 -1.55 -19.98 6.35
CA VAL A 79 -0.27 -20.41 6.94
C VAL A 79 0.10 -21.82 6.48
N GLY A 80 -0.89 -22.73 6.36
CA GLY A 80 -0.67 -24.05 5.80
C GLY A 80 -0.21 -24.00 4.35
N GLU A 81 -0.83 -23.15 3.54
CA GLU A 81 -0.45 -22.93 2.15
C GLU A 81 0.97 -22.38 2.01
N LEU A 82 1.36 -21.43 2.86
CA LEU A 82 2.73 -20.92 2.91
C LEU A 82 3.75 -22.05 3.21
N GLU A 83 3.46 -22.90 4.19
CA GLU A 83 4.34 -24.01 4.54
C GLU A 83 4.46 -25.03 3.38
N ASP A 84 3.38 -25.29 2.66
CA ASP A 84 3.41 -26.18 1.50
C ASP A 84 4.15 -25.56 0.31
N ALA A 85 3.97 -24.26 0.06
CA ALA A 85 4.72 -23.52 -0.97
C ALA A 85 6.23 -23.47 -0.66
N VAL A 86 6.62 -23.32 0.61
CA VAL A 86 8.02 -23.41 1.06
C VAL A 86 8.60 -24.81 0.82
N LYS A 87 7.87 -25.87 1.20
CA LYS A 87 8.32 -27.26 0.95
C LYS A 87 8.53 -27.54 -0.54
N ASN A 88 7.71 -26.95 -1.39
CA ASN A 88 7.79 -27.09 -2.85
C ASN A 88 8.79 -26.12 -3.51
N ASN A 89 9.41 -25.21 -2.74
CA ASN A 89 10.28 -24.14 -3.24
C ASN A 89 9.60 -23.29 -4.33
N ASP A 90 8.30 -23.07 -4.21
CA ASP A 90 7.52 -22.27 -5.15
C ASP A 90 7.47 -20.82 -4.64
N GLN A 91 8.20 -19.92 -5.31
CA GLN A 91 8.28 -18.52 -4.88
C GLN A 91 7.01 -17.72 -5.19
N VAL A 92 6.24 -18.14 -6.19
CA VAL A 92 5.01 -17.43 -6.58
C VAL A 92 3.95 -17.74 -5.54
N GLU A 93 3.75 -19.01 -5.22
CA GLU A 93 2.80 -19.45 -4.20
C GLU A 93 3.21 -18.97 -2.79
N GLN A 94 4.50 -18.89 -2.49
CA GLN A 94 4.97 -18.26 -1.24
C GLN A 94 4.57 -16.79 -1.16
N LEU A 95 4.70 -16.04 -2.25
CA LEU A 95 4.31 -14.63 -2.28
C LEU A 95 2.79 -14.49 -2.15
N ASP A 96 2.02 -15.34 -2.83
CA ASP A 96 0.56 -15.36 -2.78
C ASP A 96 0.07 -15.59 -1.34
N ALA A 97 0.48 -16.69 -0.71
CA ALA A 97 0.12 -17.02 0.67
C ALA A 97 0.55 -15.91 1.67
N LEU A 98 1.71 -15.27 1.47
CA LEU A 98 2.13 -14.14 2.31
C LEU A 98 1.20 -12.93 2.17
N ILE A 99 0.72 -12.63 0.97
CA ILE A 99 -0.24 -11.56 0.74
C ILE A 99 -1.61 -11.95 1.31
N ASP A 100 -2.05 -13.18 1.14
CA ASP A 100 -3.33 -13.65 1.66
C ASP A 100 -3.35 -13.66 3.18
N ILE A 101 -2.26 -14.06 3.86
CA ILE A 101 -2.10 -13.89 5.31
C ILE A 101 -2.37 -12.43 5.72
N LEU A 102 -1.88 -11.44 4.98
CA LEU A 102 -2.18 -10.03 5.28
C LEU A 102 -3.68 -9.73 5.10
N VAL A 103 -4.27 -10.17 3.99
CA VAL A 103 -5.69 -9.96 3.67
C VAL A 103 -6.60 -10.55 4.75
N VAL A 104 -6.40 -11.82 5.11
CA VAL A 104 -7.22 -12.50 6.12
C VAL A 104 -6.95 -11.99 7.53
N THR A 105 -5.72 -11.55 7.83
CA THR A 105 -5.40 -10.92 9.12
C THR A 105 -6.10 -9.56 9.25
N ILE A 106 -6.08 -8.73 8.21
CA ILE A 106 -6.80 -7.45 8.21
C ILE A 106 -8.31 -7.68 8.32
N GLY A 107 -8.83 -8.70 7.63
CA GLY A 107 -10.22 -9.14 7.77
C GLY A 107 -10.58 -9.51 9.21
N ALA A 108 -9.69 -10.23 9.92
CA ALA A 108 -9.87 -10.53 11.34
C ALA A 108 -9.92 -9.26 12.21
N ILE A 109 -9.06 -8.28 11.94
CA ILE A 109 -9.01 -7.02 12.72
C ILE A 109 -10.32 -6.22 12.55
N HIS A 110 -10.83 -6.12 11.32
CA HIS A 110 -12.14 -5.47 11.08
C HIS A 110 -13.28 -6.26 11.72
N SER A 111 -13.24 -7.59 11.64
CA SER A 111 -14.27 -8.46 12.23
C SER A 111 -14.29 -8.40 13.75
N MET A 112 -13.15 -8.16 14.40
CA MET A 112 -13.11 -7.90 15.84
C MET A 112 -13.59 -6.48 16.21
N GLY A 113 -14.02 -5.69 15.24
CA GLY A 113 -14.50 -4.32 15.41
C GLY A 113 -13.42 -3.34 15.83
N ALA A 114 -12.14 -3.62 15.55
CA ALA A 114 -11.03 -2.74 15.92
C ALA A 114 -10.69 -1.74 14.82
N ASP A 115 -10.12 -0.60 15.22
CA ASP A 115 -9.50 0.36 14.29
C ASP A 115 -8.15 -0.19 13.81
N ALA A 116 -8.18 -0.90 12.68
CA ALA A 116 -7.02 -1.56 12.11
C ALA A 116 -5.90 -0.59 11.73
N GLU A 117 -6.24 0.53 11.10
CA GLU A 117 -5.26 1.52 10.66
C GLU A 117 -4.66 2.28 11.84
N GLY A 118 -5.47 2.67 12.82
CA GLY A 118 -4.99 3.29 14.05
C GLY A 118 -4.04 2.38 14.84
N ALA A 119 -4.41 1.10 15.00
CA ALA A 119 -3.56 0.11 15.67
C ALA A 119 -2.24 -0.13 14.92
N TRP A 120 -2.28 -0.20 13.58
CA TRP A 120 -1.08 -0.31 12.76
C TRP A 120 -0.15 0.87 12.95
N ASN A 121 -0.68 2.10 12.91
CA ASN A 121 0.11 3.32 13.07
C ASN A 121 0.78 3.41 14.44
N GLU A 122 0.09 3.03 15.52
CA GLU A 122 0.67 2.97 16.88
C GLU A 122 1.81 1.94 16.96
N VAL A 123 1.60 0.73 16.42
CA VAL A 123 2.64 -0.32 16.41
C VAL A 123 3.82 0.10 15.56
N LEU A 124 3.58 0.69 14.38
CA LEU A 124 4.63 1.19 13.50
C LEU A 124 5.44 2.29 14.19
N GLN A 125 4.79 3.27 14.84
CA GLN A 125 5.47 4.32 15.60
C GLN A 125 6.38 3.74 16.67
N THR A 126 5.90 2.79 17.47
CA THR A 126 6.71 2.17 18.52
C THR A 126 7.82 1.27 17.97
N ASN A 127 7.64 0.67 16.80
CA ASN A 127 8.68 -0.07 16.11
C ASN A 127 9.79 0.84 15.57
N LEU A 128 9.42 1.95 14.93
CA LEU A 128 10.37 2.95 14.43
C LEU A 128 11.12 3.64 15.56
N ALA A 129 10.51 3.82 16.73
CA ALA A 129 11.18 4.32 17.93
C ALA A 129 12.30 3.40 18.47
N LYS A 130 12.46 2.19 17.91
CA LYS A 130 13.61 1.30 18.20
C LYS A 130 14.85 1.64 17.37
N ILE A 131 14.70 2.48 16.35
CA ILE A 131 15.81 2.93 15.50
C ILE A 131 16.62 3.95 16.29
N ASP A 132 17.91 3.69 16.43
CA ASP A 132 18.84 4.64 17.01
C ASP A 132 19.01 5.82 16.04
N PRO A 133 18.77 7.07 16.50
CA PRO A 133 18.80 8.24 15.62
C PRO A 133 20.21 8.65 15.18
N GLN A 134 21.27 8.18 15.86
CA GLN A 134 22.66 8.45 15.49
C GLN A 134 23.15 7.49 14.42
N THR A 135 22.73 6.22 14.49
CA THR A 135 23.22 5.17 13.59
C THR A 135 22.25 4.82 12.47
N GLY A 136 20.96 5.15 12.61
CA GLY A 136 19.89 4.73 11.71
C GLY A 136 19.59 3.23 11.78
N LYS A 137 20.08 2.52 12.81
CA LYS A 137 19.94 1.06 12.95
C LYS A 137 19.25 0.70 14.26
N VAL A 138 18.71 -0.51 14.32
CA VAL A 138 18.20 -1.11 15.55
C VAL A 138 19.27 -1.98 16.20
N THR A 139 19.25 -2.09 17.54
CA THR A 139 20.09 -3.07 18.25
C THR A 139 19.39 -4.43 18.24
N LYS A 140 20.13 -5.52 18.03
CA LYS A 140 19.60 -6.89 17.98
C LYS A 140 20.36 -7.81 18.93
N ARG A 141 19.71 -8.88 19.41
CA ARG A 141 20.37 -10.03 20.03
C ARG A 141 20.98 -10.94 18.95
N ASP A 142 21.77 -11.92 19.39
CA ASP A 142 22.43 -12.90 18.51
C ASP A 142 21.45 -13.72 17.66
N ASP A 143 20.22 -13.94 18.14
CA ASP A 143 19.15 -14.61 17.39
C ASP A 143 18.39 -13.68 16.42
N GLY A 144 18.87 -12.46 16.22
CA GLY A 144 18.28 -11.47 15.32
C GLY A 144 17.11 -10.68 15.90
N LYS A 145 16.64 -10.99 17.12
CA LYS A 145 15.53 -10.26 17.74
C LYS A 145 15.92 -8.81 18.02
N VAL A 146 15.11 -7.88 17.54
CA VAL A 146 15.24 -6.45 17.80
C VAL A 146 15.01 -6.14 19.29
N LEU A 147 15.95 -5.44 19.89
CA LEU A 147 15.91 -4.99 21.28
C LEU A 147 15.18 -3.65 21.42
N LYS A 148 14.68 -3.38 22.63
CA LYS A 148 14.04 -2.12 23.00
C LYS A 148 15.12 -1.18 23.57
N PRO A 149 15.24 0.06 23.10
CA PRO A 149 16.18 1.02 23.69
C PRO A 149 15.72 1.49 25.07
N GLU A 150 16.60 2.18 25.79
CA GLU A 150 16.27 2.81 27.07
C GLU A 150 15.13 3.83 26.89
N GLY A 151 14.19 3.85 27.85
CA GLY A 151 13.04 4.75 27.80
C GLY A 151 11.95 4.40 26.77
N TRP A 152 12.10 3.31 26.01
CA TRP A 152 11.10 2.85 25.05
C TRP A 152 9.76 2.52 25.72
N LYS A 153 8.64 2.87 25.06
CA LYS A 153 7.28 2.62 25.53
C LYS A 153 6.56 1.63 24.62
N ALA A 154 5.80 0.73 25.24
CA ALA A 154 4.96 -0.23 24.52
C ALA A 154 3.80 0.45 23.79
N PRO A 155 3.34 -0.11 22.65
CA PRO A 155 2.19 0.42 21.93
C PRO A 155 0.94 0.36 22.80
N LYS A 156 0.18 1.45 22.81
CA LYS A 156 -1.08 1.58 23.55
C LYS A 156 -2.24 1.19 22.66
N LEU A 157 -2.55 -0.10 22.61
CA LEU A 157 -3.58 -0.62 21.71
C LEU A 157 -5.03 -0.46 22.20
N LYS A 158 -5.23 -0.25 23.50
CA LYS A 158 -6.58 -0.16 24.12
C LYS A 158 -7.52 0.84 23.41
N PRO A 159 -7.10 2.05 23.00
CA PRO A 159 -7.98 3.00 22.32
C PRO A 159 -8.50 2.56 20.95
N PHE A 160 -7.87 1.57 20.31
CA PHE A 160 -8.27 1.07 18.99
C PHE A 160 -9.21 -0.13 19.06
N LEU A 161 -9.57 -0.57 20.27
CA LEU A 161 -10.59 -1.60 20.46
C LEU A 161 -11.97 -0.94 20.49
N SER A 162 -12.98 -1.55 19.88
CA SER A 162 -14.35 -1.17 20.13
C SER A 162 -14.71 -1.48 21.59
N GLU A 163 -15.33 -0.53 22.27
CA GLU A 163 -15.94 -0.82 23.56
C GLU A 163 -17.09 -1.80 23.32
N PHE A 164 -17.11 -2.92 24.05
CA PHE A 164 -18.28 -3.81 24.12
C PHE A 164 -19.47 -2.95 24.58
N LYS A 165 -20.36 -2.60 23.65
CA LYS A 165 -21.66 -2.01 23.97
C LYS A 165 -22.72 -3.09 24.00
#